data_AF-A0A0D2N2Y9-F1
#
_entry.id   AF-A0A0D2N2Y9-F1
#
_cell.length_a   1.000
_cell.length_b   1.000
_cell.length_c   1.000
_cell.angle_alpha   90.00
_cell.angle_beta   90.00
_cell.angle_gamma   90.00
#
_symmetry.space_group_name_H-M   'P 1'
#
loop_
_entity.id
_entity.type
_entity.pdbx_description
1 polymer ?
#
loop_
_entity_poly.entity_id
_entity_poly.type
_entity_poly.pdbx_seq_one_letter_code
_entity_poly.pdbx_strand_id
1 'polypeptide(L)' 'MAIAAATVIVPLGILFFISGLFVNLIQVVCFVLIRPLSKKTYRKINRVVAELLWLQLVWLVDWWAGVKVLISSFIALL' A
#
# COMPACT_ATOMS: atom_id res chain seq x y z
N MET A 1 23.88 -12.73 10.03
CA MET A 1 22.58 -13.13 9.44
C MET A 1 21.40 -12.44 10.12
N ALA A 2 21.19 -12.60 11.43
CA ALA A 2 20.04 -12.00 12.13
C ALA A 2 20.02 -10.45 12.10
N ILE A 3 21.16 -9.80 12.32
CA ILE A 3 21.26 -8.33 12.33
C ILE A 3 20.93 -7.73 10.94
N ALA A 4 21.43 -8.35 9.87
CA ALA A 4 21.18 -7.90 8.50
C ALA A 4 19.71 -8.05 8.07
N ALA A 5 19.02 -9.10 8.55
CA ALA A 5 17.59 -9.25 8.33
C ALA A 5 16.80 -8.18 9.12
N ALA A 6 17.18 -7.91 10.37
CA ALA A 6 16.53 -6.91 11.21
C ALA A 6 16.65 -5.49 10.64
N THR A 7 17.79 -5.12 10.05
CA THR A 7 17.98 -3.78 9.44
C THR A 7 17.05 -3.50 8.27
N VAL A 8 16.47 -4.52 7.65
CA VAL A 8 15.57 -4.38 6.51
C VAL A 8 14.11 -4.59 6.91
N ILE A 9 13.84 -5.63 7.72
CA ILE A 9 12.49 -5.99 8.15
C ILE A 9 11.91 -4.94 9.11
N VAL A 10 12.71 -4.40 10.03
CA VAL A 10 12.22 -3.45 11.04
C VAL A 10 11.72 -2.15 10.40
N PRO A 11 12.47 -1.47 9.50
CA PRO A 11 11.96 -0.29 8.79
C PRO A 11 10.71 -0.58 7.96
N LEU A 12 10.62 -1.75 7.29
CA LEU A 12 9.45 -2.13 6.51
C LEU A 12 8.21 -2.34 7.39
N GLY A 13 8.38 -2.94 8.57
CA GLY A 13 7.31 -3.08 9.55
C GLY A 13 6.82 -1.74 10.10
N ILE A 14 7.75 -0.83 10.42
CA ILE A 14 7.42 0.54 10.86
C ILE A 14 6.66 1.30 9.75
N LEU A 15 7.13 1.18 8.51
CA LEU A 15 6.50 1.80 7.34
C LEU A 15 5.06 1.31 7.16
N PHE A 16 4.84 -0.01 7.22
CA PHE A 16 3.49 -0.59 7.15
C PHE A 16 2.60 -0.12 8.31
N PHE A 17 3.14 -0.06 9.52
CA PHE A 17 2.42 0.41 10.70
C PHE A 17 1.97 1.87 10.57
N ILE A 18 2.87 2.76 10.15
CA ILE A 18 2.56 4.17 9.93
C ILE A 18 1.51 4.34 8.82
N SER A 19 1.65 3.60 7.71
CA SER A 19 0.67 3.66 6.62
C SER A 19 -0.71 3.13 7.02
N GLY A 20 -0.77 2.05 7.82
CA GLY A 20 -2.02 1.57 8.40
C GLY A 20 -2.68 2.60 9.33
N LEU A 21 -1.88 3.32 10.12
CA LEU A 21 -2.39 4.41 10.97
C LEU A 21 -2.96 5.56 10.15
N PHE A 22 -2.28 5.95 9.06
CA PHE A 22 -2.73 7.00 8.15
C PHE A 22 -4.05 6.63 7.46
N VAL A 23 -4.17 5.38 7.00
CA VAL A 23 -5.40 4.84 6.41
C VAL A 23 -6.55 4.89 7.42
N ASN A 24 -6.35 4.44 8.65
CA ASN A 24 -7.37 4.50 9.69
C ASN A 24 -7.78 5.95 10.00
N LEU A 25 -6.84 6.89 10.03
CA LEU A 25 -7.14 8.31 10.22
C LEU A 25 -8.04 8.85 9.11
N ILE A 26 -7.71 8.56 7.84
CA ILE A 26 -8.54 8.94 6.69
C ILE A 26 -9.93 8.33 6.82
N GLN A 27 -10.04 7.05 7.18
CA GLN A 27 -11.32 6.38 7.34
C GLN A 27 -12.19 7.04 8.41
N VAL A 28 -11.62 7.41 9.56
CA VAL A 28 -12.33 8.13 10.63
C VAL A 28 -12.79 9.52 10.14
N VAL A 29 -11.92 10.26 9.47
CA VAL A 29 -12.26 11.59 8.91
C VAL A 29 -13.39 11.48 7.88
N CYS A 30 -13.29 10.52 6.95
CA CYS A 30 -14.33 10.24 5.96
C CYS A 30 -15.63 9.74 6.60
N PHE A 31 -15.55 8.99 7.70
CA PHE A 31 -16.72 8.52 8.43
C PHE A 31 -17.48 9.68 9.08
N VAL A 32 -16.78 10.66 9.65
CA VAL A 32 -17.43 11.83 10.27
C VAL A 32 -17.99 12.78 9.20
N LEU A 33 -17.24 13.05 8.14
CA LEU A 33 -17.61 14.07 7.14
C LEU A 33 -18.55 13.55 6.03
N ILE A 34 -18.31 12.35 5.50
CA ILE A 34 -18.96 11.87 4.26
C ILE A 34 -20.18 11.00 4.56
N ARG A 35 -20.19 10.28 5.69
CA ARG A 35 -21.35 9.49 6.11
C ARG A 35 -22.66 10.28 6.21
N PRO A 36 -22.72 11.52 6.76
CA PRO A 36 -23.96 12.27 6.79
C PRO A 36 -24.43 12.70 5.39
N LEU A 37 -23.51 12.85 4.43
CA LEU A 37 -23.83 13.30 3.07
C LEU A 37 -24.29 12.15 2.16
N SER A 38 -23.58 11.02 2.15
CA SER A 38 -23.93 9.89 1.30
C SER A 38 -23.24 8.60 1.72
N LYS A 39 -24.04 7.58 2.09
CA LYS A 39 -23.56 6.23 2.42
C LYS A 39 -22.87 5.54 1.23
N LYS A 40 -23.26 5.86 -0.02
CA LYS A 40 -22.67 5.25 -1.23
C LYS A 40 -21.26 5.78 -1.47
N THR A 41 -21.05 7.10 -1.31
CA THR A 41 -19.75 7.74 -1.47
C THR A 41 -18.76 7.27 -0.41
N TYR A 42 -19.21 7.16 0.85
CA TYR A 42 -18.41 6.60 1.94
C TYR A 42 -17.88 5.19 1.61
N ARG A 43 -18.76 4.28 1.13
CA ARG A 43 -18.35 2.90 0.77
C ARG A 43 -17.30 2.89 -0.34
N LYS A 44 -17.43 3.76 -1.35
CA LYS A 44 -16.48 3.84 -2.46
C LYS A 44 -15.10 4.32 -1.98
N ILE A 45 -15.06 5.37 -1.17
CA ILE A 45 -13.81 5.92 -0.63
C ILE A 45 -13.14 4.91 0.30
N ASN A 46 -13.90 4.30 1.21
CA ASN A 46 -13.35 3.32 2.15
C ASN A 46 -12.71 2.12 1.41
N ARG A 47 -13.31 1.71 0.29
CA ARG A 47 -12.75 0.67 -0.58
C ARG A 47 -11.44 1.12 -1.23
N VAL A 48 -11.39 2.31 -1.83
CA VAL A 48 -10.15 2.83 -2.46
C VAL A 48 -9.02 2.97 -1.44
N VAL A 49 -9.32 3.49 -0.25
CA VAL A 49 -8.30 3.64 0.82
C VAL A 49 -7.79 2.28 1.29
N ALA A 50 -8.66 1.27 1.39
CA ALA A 50 -8.23 -0.10 1.69
C ALA A 50 -7.40 -0.72 0.56
N GLU A 51 -7.77 -0.48 -0.71
CA GLU A 51 -7.00 -0.92 -1.88
C GLU A 51 -5.59 -0.28 -1.90
N LEU A 52 -5.45 0.98 -1.48
CA LEU A 52 -4.14 1.65 -1.35
C LEU A 52 -3.21 0.96 -0.34
N LEU A 53 -3.74 0.58 0.84
CA LEU A 53 -2.97 -0.18 1.83
C LEU A 53 -2.57 -1.56 1.29
N TRP A 54 -3.46 -2.18 0.51
CA TRP A 54 -3.20 -3.49 -0.08
C TRP A 54 -2.14 -3.44 -1.17
N LEU A 55 -2.10 -2.37 -1.97
CA LEU A 55 -1.04 -2.15 -2.97
C LEU A 55 0.34 -2.05 -2.32
N GLN A 56 0.43 -1.50 -1.12
CA GLN A 56 1.68 -1.45 -0.35
C GLN A 56 2.15 -2.85 0.06
N LEU A 57 1.21 -3.76 0.37
CA LEU A 57 1.49 -5.14 0.70
C LEU A 57 1.89 -5.94 -0.56
N VAL A 58 1.19 -5.71 -1.69
CA VAL A 58 1.57 -6.27 -3.00
C VAL A 58 2.98 -5.84 -3.39
N TRP A 59 3.31 -4.55 -3.23
CA TRP A 59 4.65 -4.03 -3.50
C TRP A 59 5.71 -4.70 -2.64
N LEU A 60 5.43 -4.93 -1.35
CA LEU A 60 6.34 -5.61 -0.44
C LEU A 60 6.61 -7.06 -0.87
N VAL A 61 5.58 -7.77 -1.33
CA VAL A 61 5.70 -9.15 -1.83
C VAL A 61 6.47 -9.19 -3.15
N ASP A 62 6.20 -8.27 -4.06
CA ASP A 62 6.88 -8.17 -5.36
C ASP A 62 8.38 -7.85 -5.19
N TRP A 63 8.68 -6.93 -4.27
CA TRP A 63 10.05 -6.62 -3.86
C TRP A 63 10.74 -7.83 -3.21
N TRP A 64 10.06 -8.55 -2.31
CA TRP A 64 10.61 -9.76 -1.68
C TRP A 64 10.87 -10.89 -2.68
N ALA A 65 10.00 -11.04 -3.68
CA ALA A 65 10.13 -12.03 -4.74
C ALA A 65 11.28 -11.72 -5.72
N GLY A 66 11.85 -10.50 -5.68
CA GLY A 66 12.98 -10.12 -6.53
C GLY A 66 12.65 -10.14 -8.02
N VAL A 67 11.37 -9.96 -8.36
CA VAL A 67 10.89 -10.03 -9.75
C VAL A 67 11.53 -8.90 -10.55
N LYS A 68 12.45 -9.25 -11.45
CA LYS A 68 12.96 -8.31 -12.45
C LYS A 68 11.88 -8.13 -13.50
N VAL A 69 11.25 -6.96 -13.54
CA VAL A 69 10.36 -6.57 -14.65
C VAL A 69 11.22 -6.48 -15.91
N LEU A 70 11.27 -7.56 -16.68
CA LEU A 70 11.81 -7.58 -18.03
C LEU A 70 10.85 -6.77 -18.91
N ILE A 71 11.09 -5.46 -19.00
CA ILE A 71 10.57 -4.67 -20.10
C ILE A 71 11.33 -5.16 -21.33
N SER A 72 10.79 -6.19 -21.99
CA SER A 72 11.27 -6.65 -23.28
C SER A 72 11.02 -5.53 -24.29
N SER A 73 11.97 -4.59 -24.33
CA SER A 73 11.94 -3.46 -25.23
C SER A 73 12.14 -3.98 -26.64
N PHE A 74 11.06 -4.02 -27.42
CA PHE A 74 10.99 -4.30 -28.85
C PHE A 74 11.70 -3.21 -29.70
N ILE A 75 12.67 -2.49 -29.13
CA ILE A 75 13.41 -1.37 -29.72
C ILE A 75 14.86 -1.76 -30.06
N ALA A 76 15.33 -2.95 -29.67
CA ALA A 76 16.68 -3.44 -30.01
C ALA A 76 16.79 -4.06 -31.42
N LEU A 77 15.78 -3.88 -32.29
CA LEU A 77 15.70 -4.48 -33.64
C LEU A 77 15.52 -3.45 -34.77
N LEU A 78 15.74 -2.16 -34.49
CA LEU A 78 15.89 -1.08 -35.49
C LEU A 78 17.27 -0.43 -35.31
#